data_AF-A0A6A9QHD1-F1
#
_entry.id   AF-A0A6A9QHD1-F1
#
_cell.length_a   1.000
_cell.length_b   1.000
_cell.length_c   1.000
_cell.angle_alpha   90.00
_cell.angle_beta   90.00
_cell.angle_gamma   90.00
#
_symmetry.space_group_name_H-M   'P 1'
#
loop_
_entity.id
_entity.type
_entity.pdbx_description
1 polymer ?
#
loop_
_entity_poly.entity_id
_entity_poly.type
_entity_poly.pdbx_seq_one_letter_code
_entity_poly.pdbx_strand_id
1 'polypeptide(L)'
;MEFRMIENMFSSEDPSVVEKIYSLDRNSIIEWMRKRETAQMKVFQTGNDDVAVVIPTADVESQRAKESMRIFSGAKIVMVESKGNFFNYARSVNKGVSVALESSPRWVVISNDDVHGIDSFKKLKDELSTSNKGMVLAKPSRYHSYKVSLIEVKPYFLKGMYFIGKFMRIPPAEVYGYLQMKYGAKLGVKTLTIIDSMIGLMKNFAGEVKDSFINAGSFMVLNRRVINGKVFDETFINGYEDVYLSMKMRNDMEIVNFRIDEERGASLGFGKLRFYRSFVNEIYLNYLLWG
;
A
#
# COMPACT_ATOMS: atom_id res chain seq x y z
N MET A 1 15.58 23.25 8.51
CA MET A 1 15.23 23.01 7.09
C MET A 1 13.73 22.97 6.98
N GLU A 2 13.16 23.78 6.11
CA GLU A 2 11.71 23.92 5.99
C GLU A 2 11.09 22.65 5.37
N PHE A 3 9.93 22.21 5.85
CA PHE A 3 9.20 21.06 5.29
C PHE A 3 8.94 21.16 3.78
N ARG A 4 8.82 22.39 3.27
CA ARG A 4 8.74 22.69 1.84
C ARG A 4 9.96 22.22 1.05
N MET A 5 11.16 22.28 1.64
CA MET A 5 12.38 21.78 1.00
C MET A 5 12.37 20.25 0.90
N ILE A 6 11.90 19.55 1.94
CA ILE A 6 11.78 18.08 1.91
C ILE A 6 10.74 17.65 0.88
N GLU A 7 9.60 18.34 0.81
CA GLU A 7 8.60 18.09 -0.23
C GLU A 7 9.16 18.29 -1.64
N ASN A 8 9.87 19.40 -1.89
CA ASN A 8 10.47 19.65 -3.19
C ASN A 8 11.48 18.55 -3.59
N MET A 9 12.25 18.03 -2.61
CA MET A 9 13.12 16.88 -2.86
C MET A 9 12.32 15.62 -3.18
N PHE A 10 11.24 15.36 -2.44
CA PHE A 10 10.41 14.17 -2.61
C PHE A 10 9.69 14.15 -3.96
N SER A 11 9.18 15.30 -4.40
CA SER A 11 8.52 15.49 -5.69
C SER A 11 9.49 15.58 -6.87
N SER A 12 10.80 15.54 -6.65
CA SER A 12 11.78 15.57 -7.74
C SER A 12 11.69 14.30 -8.59
N GLU A 13 11.82 14.44 -9.91
CA GLU A 13 11.95 13.31 -10.84
C GLU A 13 13.37 12.75 -10.93
N ASP A 14 14.34 13.39 -10.26
CA ASP A 14 15.71 12.91 -10.13
C ASP A 14 15.87 12.06 -8.86
N PRO A 15 16.13 10.74 -8.97
CA PRO A 15 16.34 9.87 -7.81
C PRO A 15 17.45 10.35 -6.87
N SER A 16 18.50 11.01 -7.39
CA SER A 16 19.60 11.53 -6.59
C SER A 16 19.19 12.70 -5.70
N VAL A 17 18.17 13.46 -6.12
CA VAL A 17 17.57 14.53 -5.32
C VAL A 17 16.66 13.94 -4.24
N VAL A 18 15.84 12.94 -4.57
CA VAL A 18 15.00 12.22 -3.59
C VAL A 18 15.87 11.55 -2.52
N GLU A 19 17.00 10.96 -2.90
CA GLU A 19 17.92 10.30 -1.97
C GLU A 19 18.39 11.25 -0.85
N LYS A 20 18.53 12.55 -1.10
CA LYS A 20 19.00 13.53 -0.11
C LYS A 20 18.11 13.59 1.12
N ILE A 21 16.83 13.20 1.02
CA ILE A 21 15.93 13.07 2.18
C ILE A 21 16.50 12.11 3.23
N TYR A 22 17.19 11.05 2.80
CA TYR A 22 17.75 10.03 3.71
C TYR A 22 19.02 10.49 4.42
N SER A 23 19.58 11.64 4.04
CA SER A 23 20.64 12.30 4.80
C SER A 23 20.12 13.00 6.06
N LEU A 24 18.80 13.15 6.22
CA LEU A 24 18.18 13.76 7.40
C LEU A 24 18.15 12.78 8.57
N ASP A 25 17.75 13.24 9.76
CA ASP A 25 17.45 12.35 10.87
C ASP A 25 16.02 11.77 10.77
N ARG A 26 15.82 10.62 11.43
CA ARG A 26 14.55 9.88 11.41
C ARG A 26 13.35 10.74 11.83
N ASN A 27 13.51 11.57 12.85
CA ASN A 27 12.40 12.34 13.40
C ASN A 27 11.98 13.47 12.45
N SER A 28 12.94 14.17 11.84
CA SER A 28 12.66 15.19 10.83
C SER A 28 11.88 14.61 9.63
N ILE A 29 12.25 13.43 9.14
CA ILE A 29 11.53 12.75 8.04
C ILE A 29 10.09 12.43 8.45
N ILE A 30 9.90 11.81 9.63
CA ILE A 30 8.57 11.43 10.11
C ILE A 30 7.70 12.65 10.40
N GLU A 31 8.26 13.70 10.98
CA GLU A 31 7.54 14.94 11.26
C GLU A 31 7.06 15.61 9.96
N TRP A 32 7.91 15.63 8.92
CA TRP A 32 7.50 16.07 7.59
C TRP A 32 6.38 15.20 7.02
N MET A 33 6.47 13.86 7.10
CA MET A 33 5.41 12.96 6.62
C MET A 33 4.06 13.25 7.30
N ARG A 34 4.06 13.45 8.63
CA ARG A 34 2.86 13.77 9.43
C ARG A 34 2.25 15.12 9.07
N LYS A 35 3.09 16.13 8.82
CA LYS A 35 2.66 17.51 8.52
C LYS A 35 2.50 17.80 7.03
N ARG A 36 2.75 16.81 6.16
CA ARG A 36 2.65 16.94 4.72
C ARG A 36 1.27 17.44 4.33
N GLU A 37 1.19 18.43 3.45
CA GLU A 37 -0.09 18.93 2.94
C GLU A 37 -0.86 17.83 2.21
N THR A 38 -2.16 18.03 2.01
CA THR A 38 -3.03 17.07 1.31
C THR A 38 -3.26 17.57 -0.11
N ALA A 39 -3.08 16.70 -1.10
CA ALA A 39 -3.48 17.00 -2.47
C ALA A 39 -4.97 17.33 -2.57
N GLN A 40 -5.36 18.05 -3.61
CA GLN A 40 -6.78 18.19 -3.92
C GLN A 40 -7.38 16.81 -4.19
N MET A 41 -8.59 16.59 -3.67
CA MET A 41 -9.35 15.35 -3.83
C MET A 41 -10.76 15.70 -4.30
N LYS A 42 -11.22 15.03 -5.34
CA LYS A 42 -12.62 15.08 -5.79
C LYS A 42 -13.26 13.73 -5.53
N VAL A 43 -14.47 13.75 -4.98
CA VAL A 43 -15.23 12.52 -4.70
C VAL A 43 -16.39 12.41 -5.67
N PHE A 44 -16.52 11.23 -6.28
CA PHE A 44 -17.63 10.87 -7.16
C PHE A 44 -18.31 9.65 -6.56
N GLN A 45 -19.63 9.67 -6.48
CA GLN A 45 -20.39 8.57 -5.89
C GLN A 45 -21.60 8.18 -6.72
N THR A 46 -21.92 6.89 -6.72
CA THR A 46 -23.11 6.33 -7.37
C THR A 46 -23.61 5.10 -6.63
N GLY A 47 -24.89 4.77 -6.80
CA GLY A 47 -25.53 3.61 -6.20
C GLY A 47 -25.82 3.76 -4.70
N ASN A 48 -26.53 2.79 -4.16
CA ASN A 48 -26.84 2.64 -2.75
C ASN A 48 -27.06 1.14 -2.46
N ASP A 49 -26.11 0.51 -1.80
CA ASP A 49 -26.11 -0.93 -1.54
C ASP A 49 -25.47 -1.20 -0.16
N ASP A 50 -25.68 -2.40 0.38
CA ASP A 50 -25.12 -2.82 1.67
C ASP A 50 -23.60 -3.07 1.61
N VAL A 51 -23.06 -3.20 0.40
CA VAL A 51 -21.64 -3.18 0.11
C VAL A 51 -21.26 -1.88 -0.59
N ALA A 52 -20.34 -1.12 0.01
CA ALA A 52 -19.74 0.05 -0.61
C ALA A 52 -18.34 -0.27 -1.13
N VAL A 53 -17.96 0.30 -2.28
CA VAL A 53 -16.66 0.12 -2.91
C VAL A 53 -15.98 1.46 -3.04
N VAL A 54 -14.79 1.58 -2.46
CA VAL A 54 -13.93 2.76 -2.50
C VAL A 54 -12.81 2.51 -3.50
N ILE A 55 -12.73 3.36 -4.53
CA ILE A 55 -11.72 3.28 -5.60
C ILE A 55 -10.94 4.60 -5.65
N PRO A 56 -9.75 4.69 -5.02
CA PRO A 56 -8.84 5.80 -5.27
C PRO A 56 -8.28 5.70 -6.70
N THR A 57 -8.22 6.81 -7.41
CA THR A 57 -7.68 6.88 -8.78
C THR A 57 -7.04 8.23 -9.07
N ALA A 58 -6.14 8.29 -10.06
CA ALA A 58 -5.59 9.55 -10.55
C ALA A 58 -6.52 10.27 -11.56
N ASP A 59 -7.44 9.52 -12.18
CA ASP A 59 -8.35 10.02 -13.21
C ASP A 59 -9.57 9.09 -13.32
N VAL A 60 -10.74 9.60 -12.90
CA VAL A 60 -12.01 8.84 -12.95
C VAL A 60 -12.48 8.55 -14.37
N GLU A 61 -12.00 9.30 -15.36
CA GLU A 61 -12.33 9.09 -16.76
C GLU A 61 -11.43 8.07 -17.46
N SER A 62 -10.38 7.60 -16.77
CA SER A 62 -9.47 6.58 -17.30
C SER A 62 -10.18 5.26 -17.60
N GLN A 63 -9.63 4.49 -18.56
CA GLN A 63 -10.17 3.18 -18.89
C GLN A 63 -10.16 2.22 -17.69
N ARG A 64 -9.11 2.30 -16.86
CA ARG A 64 -8.94 1.53 -15.63
C ARG A 64 -10.00 1.83 -14.58
N ALA A 65 -10.22 3.11 -14.27
CA ALA A 65 -11.29 3.52 -13.35
C ALA A 65 -12.67 3.06 -13.84
N LYS A 66 -12.94 3.21 -15.15
CA LYS A 66 -14.18 2.75 -15.79
C LYS A 66 -14.34 1.24 -15.75
N GLU A 67 -13.27 0.47 -15.91
CA GLU A 67 -13.29 -0.98 -15.78
C GLU A 67 -13.58 -1.40 -14.35
N SER A 68 -12.87 -0.83 -13.37
CA SER A 68 -13.11 -1.05 -11.95
C SER A 68 -14.57 -0.78 -11.56
N MET A 69 -15.17 0.31 -12.07
CA MET A 69 -16.59 0.58 -11.86
C MET A 69 -17.52 -0.52 -12.40
N ARG A 70 -17.20 -1.12 -13.56
CA ARG A 70 -18.02 -2.18 -14.16
C ARG A 70 -17.95 -3.48 -13.35
N ILE A 71 -16.78 -3.81 -12.81
CA ILE A 71 -16.58 -5.00 -11.96
C ILE A 71 -17.53 -4.96 -10.77
N PHE A 72 -17.69 -3.80 -10.15
CA PHE A 72 -18.51 -3.59 -8.96
C PHE A 72 -19.89 -3.01 -9.25
N SER A 73 -20.39 -3.19 -10.48
CA SER A 73 -21.73 -2.76 -10.85
C SER A 73 -22.78 -3.39 -9.92
N GLY A 74 -23.66 -2.55 -9.36
CA GLY A 74 -24.64 -2.94 -8.35
C GLY A 74 -24.22 -2.67 -6.91
N ALA A 75 -23.00 -2.19 -6.66
CA ALA A 75 -22.59 -1.66 -5.36
C ALA A 75 -22.88 -0.15 -5.22
N LYS A 76 -22.75 0.39 -4.00
CA LYS A 76 -22.42 1.82 -3.86
C LYS A 76 -20.96 2.01 -4.21
N ILE A 77 -20.65 2.82 -5.22
CA ILE A 77 -19.27 3.10 -5.63
C ILE A 77 -18.92 4.52 -5.20
N VAL A 78 -17.75 4.67 -4.56
CA VAL A 78 -17.15 5.94 -4.16
C VAL A 78 -15.75 6.01 -4.78
N MET A 79 -15.61 6.80 -5.83
CA MET A 79 -14.31 7.10 -6.42
C MET A 79 -13.71 8.35 -5.81
N VAL A 80 -12.40 8.32 -5.55
CA VAL A 80 -11.65 9.47 -5.04
C VAL A 80 -10.54 9.80 -6.02
N GLU A 81 -10.72 10.87 -6.79
CA GLU A 81 -9.72 11.38 -7.72
C GLU A 81 -8.67 12.21 -6.97
N SER A 82 -7.41 11.81 -7.03
CA SER A 82 -6.27 12.58 -6.49
C SER A 82 -4.97 12.28 -7.23
N LYS A 83 -4.19 13.32 -7.54
CA LYS A 83 -2.91 13.21 -8.26
C LYS A 83 -1.96 14.38 -7.98
N GLY A 84 -0.71 14.23 -8.41
CA GLY A 84 0.31 15.28 -8.39
C GLY A 84 1.04 15.41 -7.07
N ASN A 85 1.60 16.60 -6.81
CA ASN A 85 2.26 16.91 -5.55
C ASN A 85 1.31 16.68 -4.38
N PHE A 86 1.86 16.27 -3.23
CA PHE A 86 1.08 15.95 -2.03
C PHE A 86 0.12 14.75 -2.17
N PHE A 87 0.15 14.01 -3.29
CA PHE A 87 -0.62 12.77 -3.41
C PHE A 87 -0.28 11.83 -2.25
N ASN A 88 -1.32 11.26 -1.64
CA ASN A 88 -1.22 10.32 -0.55
C ASN A 88 -2.36 9.31 -0.66
N TYR A 89 -2.02 8.02 -0.83
CA TYR A 89 -3.01 6.97 -1.04
C TYR A 89 -3.89 6.75 0.19
N ALA A 90 -3.30 6.74 1.39
CA ALA A 90 -4.02 6.55 2.65
C ALA A 90 -5.09 7.62 2.88
N ARG A 91 -4.78 8.89 2.54
CA ARG A 91 -5.75 10.01 2.64
C ARG A 91 -6.90 9.85 1.66
N SER A 92 -6.62 9.48 0.42
CA SER A 92 -7.64 9.22 -0.59
C SER A 92 -8.59 8.10 -0.16
N VAL A 93 -8.04 6.98 0.34
CA VAL A 93 -8.84 5.86 0.83
C VAL A 93 -9.66 6.27 2.06
N ASN A 94 -9.06 6.90 3.07
CA ASN A 94 -9.80 7.34 4.26
C ASN A 94 -10.93 8.31 3.91
N LYS A 95 -10.71 9.24 2.95
CA LYS A 95 -11.76 10.14 2.46
C LYS A 95 -12.90 9.36 1.80
N GLY A 96 -12.57 8.39 0.95
CA GLY A 96 -13.56 7.53 0.28
C GLY A 96 -14.34 6.65 1.27
N VAL A 97 -13.67 6.05 2.24
CA VAL A 97 -14.30 5.26 3.31
C VAL A 97 -15.24 6.13 4.13
N SER A 98 -14.83 7.34 4.51
CA SER A 98 -15.69 8.27 5.25
C SER A 98 -17.01 8.55 4.50
N VAL A 99 -16.94 8.77 3.18
CA VAL A 99 -18.13 9.01 2.34
C VAL A 99 -18.95 7.73 2.12
N ALA A 100 -18.28 6.58 1.98
CA ALA A 100 -18.94 5.28 1.90
C ALA A 100 -19.80 5.03 3.14
N LEU A 101 -19.27 5.31 4.34
CA LEU A 101 -19.94 5.07 5.62
C LEU A 101 -21.23 5.88 5.84
N GLU A 102 -21.45 6.97 5.10
CA GLU A 102 -22.67 7.78 5.18
C GLU A 102 -23.94 6.98 4.83
N SER A 103 -23.83 5.96 3.98
CA SER A 103 -24.95 5.05 3.65
C SER A 103 -25.03 3.84 4.57
N SER A 104 -24.23 3.80 5.63
CA SER A 104 -24.22 2.72 6.60
C SER A 104 -24.00 1.30 6.03
N PRO A 105 -23.05 1.08 5.11
CA PRO A 105 -22.81 -0.24 4.51
C PRO A 105 -22.36 -1.24 5.58
N ARG A 106 -22.67 -2.52 5.39
CA ARG A 106 -22.13 -3.61 6.23
C ARG A 106 -20.66 -3.87 5.89
N TRP A 107 -20.32 -3.77 4.61
CA TRP A 107 -18.99 -4.05 4.08
C TRP A 107 -18.47 -2.88 3.25
N VAL A 108 -17.19 -2.57 3.40
CA VAL A 108 -16.48 -1.58 2.58
C VAL A 108 -15.34 -2.27 1.86
N VAL A 109 -15.45 -2.39 0.53
CA VAL A 109 -14.37 -2.83 -0.35
C VAL A 109 -13.45 -1.65 -0.61
N ILE A 110 -12.15 -1.85 -0.48
CA ILE A 110 -11.11 -0.92 -0.91
C ILE A 110 -10.40 -1.61 -2.06
N SER A 111 -10.46 -1.00 -3.25
CA SER A 111 -9.90 -1.57 -4.47
C SER A 111 -9.07 -0.51 -5.18
N ASN A 112 -7.88 -0.87 -5.64
CA ASN A 112 -7.18 -0.05 -6.62
C ASN A 112 -7.96 0.05 -7.93
N ASP A 113 -7.60 1.02 -8.78
CA ASP A 113 -8.19 1.20 -10.10
C ASP A 113 -7.64 0.26 -11.18
N ASP A 114 -6.53 -0.44 -10.90
CA ASP A 114 -5.84 -1.38 -11.80
C ASP A 114 -6.23 -2.86 -11.59
N VAL A 115 -7.44 -3.12 -11.09
CA VAL A 115 -8.00 -4.47 -10.92
C VAL A 115 -8.86 -4.90 -12.10
N HIS A 116 -8.84 -6.20 -12.40
CA HIS A 116 -9.61 -6.85 -13.47
C HIS A 116 -10.53 -7.93 -12.90
N GLY A 117 -11.80 -7.92 -13.33
CA GLY A 117 -12.81 -8.85 -12.82
C GLY A 117 -12.61 -10.26 -13.38
N ILE A 118 -12.41 -11.24 -12.50
CA ILE A 118 -12.49 -12.67 -12.87
C ILE A 118 -13.86 -13.22 -12.48
N ASP A 119 -14.21 -13.07 -11.20
CA ASP A 119 -15.52 -13.47 -10.69
C ASP A 119 -16.47 -12.26 -10.62
N SER A 120 -17.78 -12.52 -10.65
CA SER A 120 -18.78 -11.46 -10.57
C SER A 120 -18.92 -10.90 -9.16
N PHE A 121 -19.34 -9.63 -9.05
CA PHE A 121 -19.62 -9.00 -7.76
C PHE A 121 -20.65 -9.75 -6.91
N LYS A 122 -21.61 -10.45 -7.55
CA LYS A 122 -22.55 -11.33 -6.86
C LYS A 122 -21.83 -12.40 -6.03
N LYS A 123 -20.80 -13.03 -6.60
CA LYS A 123 -20.02 -14.06 -5.88
C LYS A 123 -19.33 -13.47 -4.64
N LEU A 124 -18.81 -12.25 -4.74
CA LEU A 124 -18.26 -11.56 -3.57
C LEU A 124 -19.34 -11.34 -2.49
N LYS A 125 -20.53 -10.86 -2.87
CA LYS A 125 -21.65 -10.69 -1.94
C LYS A 125 -22.05 -12.01 -1.26
N ASP A 126 -22.08 -13.11 -2.01
CA ASP A 126 -22.40 -14.44 -1.47
C ASP A 126 -21.37 -14.87 -0.41
N GLU A 127 -20.07 -14.70 -0.67
CA GLU A 127 -19.00 -14.99 0.31
C GLU A 127 -19.07 -14.05 1.54
N LEU A 128 -19.36 -12.76 1.34
CA LEU A 128 -19.50 -11.78 2.43
C LEU A 128 -20.76 -12.02 3.30
N SER A 129 -21.77 -12.71 2.77
CA SER A 129 -23.00 -13.00 3.50
C SER A 129 -22.78 -13.99 4.66
N THR A 130 -21.80 -14.88 4.52
CA THR A 130 -21.45 -15.92 5.50
C THR A 130 -20.26 -15.51 6.38
N SER A 131 -19.48 -14.51 5.96
CA SER A 131 -18.35 -13.99 6.72
C SER A 131 -18.78 -13.23 8.00
N ASN A 132 -18.01 -13.44 9.07
CA ASN A 132 -18.07 -12.63 10.28
C ASN A 132 -16.74 -11.92 10.62
N LYS A 133 -15.73 -12.03 9.75
CA LYS A 133 -14.38 -11.48 9.98
C LYS A 133 -14.33 -9.97 9.80
N GLY A 134 -13.35 -9.35 10.44
CA GLY A 134 -13.09 -7.92 10.36
C GLY A 134 -12.53 -7.53 9.00
N MET A 135 -11.64 -8.35 8.45
CA MET A 135 -11.08 -8.18 7.11
C MET A 135 -11.31 -9.45 6.28
N VAL A 136 -11.77 -9.26 5.05
CA VAL A 136 -11.96 -10.33 4.07
C VAL A 136 -11.06 -10.05 2.88
N LEU A 137 -10.30 -11.06 2.49
CA LEU A 137 -9.33 -11.02 1.41
C LEU A 137 -9.80 -11.90 0.24
N ALA A 138 -9.50 -11.47 -0.99
CA ALA A 138 -9.72 -12.30 -2.16
C ALA A 138 -8.74 -13.49 -2.21
N LYS A 139 -9.03 -14.47 -3.06
CA LYS A 139 -8.10 -15.55 -3.34
C LYS A 139 -6.76 -14.97 -3.82
N PRO A 140 -5.61 -15.43 -3.29
CA PRO A 140 -4.30 -14.87 -3.63
C PRO A 140 -4.03 -14.76 -5.13
N SER A 141 -3.49 -13.60 -5.52
CA SER A 141 -2.98 -13.31 -6.86
C SER A 141 -1.54 -12.77 -6.78
N ARG A 142 -1.08 -12.07 -7.81
CA ARG A 142 0.30 -11.56 -7.94
C ARG A 142 0.58 -10.38 -7.00
N TYR A 143 -0.44 -9.61 -6.62
CA TYR A 143 -0.32 -8.31 -5.97
C TYR A 143 -1.49 -7.95 -5.01
N HIS A 144 -2.36 -8.91 -4.69
CA HIS A 144 -3.16 -8.90 -3.46
C HIS A 144 -3.10 -10.24 -2.73
N SER A 145 -3.44 -10.19 -1.44
CA SER A 145 -3.54 -11.37 -0.56
C SER A 145 -2.28 -12.25 -0.61
N TYR A 146 -1.12 -11.59 -0.67
CA TYR A 146 0.18 -12.22 -0.79
C TYR A 146 0.91 -12.22 0.55
N LYS A 147 1.79 -13.21 0.74
CA LYS A 147 2.58 -13.30 1.96
C LYS A 147 3.71 -12.28 1.95
N VAL A 148 3.84 -11.55 3.06
CA VAL A 148 4.92 -10.62 3.33
C VAL A 148 5.64 -11.04 4.61
N SER A 149 6.91 -10.67 4.71
CA SER A 149 7.74 -10.90 5.88
C SER A 149 8.50 -9.65 6.26
N LEU A 150 8.61 -9.42 7.57
CA LEU A 150 9.53 -8.44 8.14
C LEU A 150 10.83 -9.17 8.47
N ILE A 151 11.89 -8.87 7.73
CA ILE A 151 13.16 -9.60 7.84
C ILE A 151 14.25 -8.65 8.33
N GLU A 152 14.93 -9.04 9.40
CA GLU A 152 16.21 -8.43 9.79
C GLU A 152 17.29 -8.96 8.85
N VAL A 153 17.53 -8.21 7.77
CA VAL A 153 18.34 -8.65 6.64
C VAL A 153 19.84 -8.56 6.96
N LYS A 154 20.57 -9.63 6.66
CA LYS A 154 22.02 -9.69 6.91
C LYS A 154 22.80 -8.81 5.91
N PRO A 155 23.94 -8.21 6.31
CA PRO A 155 24.72 -7.32 5.44
C PRO A 155 25.16 -7.92 4.10
N TYR A 156 25.53 -9.22 4.07
CA TYR A 156 25.91 -9.87 2.81
C TYR A 156 24.74 -9.96 1.83
N PHE A 157 23.51 -10.14 2.35
CA PHE A 157 22.33 -10.24 1.51
C PHE A 157 21.96 -8.87 0.95
N LEU A 158 22.07 -7.81 1.74
CA LEU A 158 21.89 -6.43 1.25
C LEU A 158 22.88 -6.07 0.13
N LYS A 159 24.15 -6.47 0.27
CA LYS A 159 25.15 -6.34 -0.81
C LYS A 159 24.69 -7.11 -2.06
N GLY A 160 24.27 -8.35 -1.88
CA GLY A 160 23.72 -9.18 -2.97
C GLY A 160 22.52 -8.53 -3.66
N MET A 161 21.54 -8.03 -2.90
CA MET A 161 20.38 -7.29 -3.42
C MET A 161 20.81 -6.09 -4.27
N TYR A 162 21.78 -5.30 -3.81
CA TYR A 162 22.28 -4.16 -4.56
C TYR A 162 22.96 -4.58 -5.88
N PHE A 163 23.91 -5.51 -5.82
CA PHE A 163 24.67 -5.93 -7.01
C PHE A 163 23.79 -6.68 -8.02
N ILE A 164 23.01 -7.65 -7.57
CA ILE A 164 22.08 -8.40 -8.43
C ILE A 164 20.99 -7.49 -8.95
N GLY A 165 20.43 -6.61 -8.10
CA GLY A 165 19.41 -5.64 -8.50
C GLY A 165 19.91 -4.71 -9.60
N LYS A 166 21.14 -4.22 -9.49
CA LYS A 166 21.78 -3.39 -10.53
C LYS A 166 22.05 -4.17 -11.81
N PHE A 167 22.58 -5.39 -11.70
CA PHE A 167 22.93 -6.24 -12.85
C PHE A 167 21.68 -6.72 -13.62
N MET A 168 20.69 -7.25 -12.90
CA MET A 168 19.44 -7.78 -13.45
C MET A 168 18.36 -6.71 -13.68
N ARG A 169 18.67 -5.43 -13.37
CA ARG A 169 17.73 -4.31 -13.47
C ARG A 169 16.43 -4.55 -12.69
N ILE A 170 16.56 -4.97 -11.44
CA ILE A 170 15.45 -5.17 -10.48
C ILE A 170 15.46 -3.96 -9.53
N PRO A 171 14.67 -2.91 -9.81
CA PRO A 171 14.74 -1.66 -9.04
C PRO A 171 14.50 -1.80 -7.53
N PRO A 172 13.55 -2.62 -7.02
CA PRO A 172 13.36 -2.74 -5.57
C PRO A 172 14.60 -3.34 -4.88
N ALA A 173 15.21 -4.38 -5.47
CA ALA A 173 16.41 -5.00 -4.90
C ALA A 173 17.59 -4.02 -4.89
N GLU A 174 17.80 -3.31 -5.99
CA GLU A 174 18.88 -2.32 -6.09
C GLU A 174 18.71 -1.20 -5.05
N VAL A 175 17.54 -0.57 -5.03
CA VAL A 175 17.30 0.63 -4.22
C VAL A 175 17.26 0.30 -2.74
N TYR A 176 16.53 -0.74 -2.31
CA TYR A 176 16.48 -1.11 -0.90
C TYR A 176 17.81 -1.64 -0.40
N GLY A 177 18.54 -2.43 -1.20
CA GLY A 177 19.88 -2.88 -0.83
C GLY A 177 20.82 -1.69 -0.59
N TYR A 178 20.82 -0.72 -1.49
CA TYR A 178 21.62 0.51 -1.36
C TYR A 178 21.22 1.39 -0.17
N LEU A 179 19.94 1.76 -0.08
CA LEU A 179 19.44 2.68 0.95
C LEU A 179 19.58 2.07 2.35
N GLN A 180 19.31 0.76 2.50
CA GLN A 180 19.46 0.09 3.78
C GLN A 180 20.92 0.05 4.24
N MET A 181 21.86 -0.28 3.36
CA MET A 181 23.29 -0.28 3.71
C MET A 181 23.80 1.13 4.06
N LYS A 182 23.35 2.16 3.34
CA LYS A 182 23.86 3.52 3.49
C LYS A 182 23.22 4.29 4.64
N TYR A 183 21.92 4.14 4.83
CA TYR A 183 21.13 4.97 5.75
C TYR A 183 20.36 4.18 6.81
N GLY A 184 20.16 2.86 6.64
CA GLY A 184 19.27 2.06 7.46
C GLY A 184 19.55 2.15 8.96
N ALA A 185 20.82 2.00 9.37
CA ALA A 185 21.22 2.09 10.77
C ALA A 185 20.93 3.48 11.38
N LYS A 186 21.28 4.56 10.67
CA LYS A 186 21.03 5.94 11.11
C LYS A 186 19.53 6.22 11.24
N LEU A 187 18.73 5.66 10.34
CA LEU A 187 17.29 5.88 10.27
C LEU A 187 16.49 4.85 11.10
N GLY A 188 17.17 3.98 11.86
CA GLY A 188 16.54 2.99 12.73
C GLY A 188 15.75 1.91 11.98
N VAL A 189 16.09 1.63 10.73
CA VAL A 189 15.46 0.57 9.93
C VAL A 189 16.10 -0.77 10.30
N LYS A 190 15.42 -1.55 11.16
CA LYS A 190 15.88 -2.86 11.63
C LYS A 190 15.45 -3.99 10.70
N THR A 191 14.23 -3.91 10.19
CA THR A 191 13.64 -4.91 9.29
C THR A 191 13.31 -4.29 7.94
N LEU A 192 13.45 -5.07 6.87
CA LEU A 192 12.86 -4.76 5.57
C LEU A 192 11.57 -5.54 5.38
N THR A 193 10.57 -4.88 4.80
CA THR A 193 9.31 -5.51 4.41
C THR A 193 9.48 -6.14 3.02
N ILE A 194 9.42 -7.47 2.96
CA ILE A 194 9.71 -8.22 1.74
C ILE A 194 8.55 -9.13 1.36
N ILE A 195 8.11 -9.06 0.11
CA ILE A 195 7.13 -9.97 -0.47
C ILE A 195 7.80 -11.34 -0.63
N ASP A 196 7.24 -12.38 -0.01
CA ASP A 196 7.86 -13.72 0.03
C ASP A 196 8.13 -14.28 -1.37
N SER A 197 7.23 -14.03 -2.33
CA SER A 197 7.39 -14.48 -3.72
C SER A 197 8.57 -13.85 -4.47
N MET A 198 9.11 -12.71 -3.99
CA MET A 198 10.29 -12.08 -4.59
C MET A 198 11.61 -12.73 -4.18
N ILE A 199 11.65 -13.28 -2.96
CA ILE A 199 12.86 -13.89 -2.39
C ILE A 199 12.82 -15.42 -2.46
N GLY A 200 11.64 -16.02 -2.58
CA GLY A 200 11.45 -17.45 -2.73
C GLY A 200 12.24 -18.25 -1.69
N LEU A 201 13.03 -19.22 -2.17
CA LEU A 201 13.86 -20.09 -1.34
C LEU A 201 15.01 -19.34 -0.62
N MET A 202 15.34 -18.13 -1.05
CA MET A 202 16.40 -17.32 -0.44
C MET A 202 15.98 -16.66 0.88
N LYS A 203 14.71 -16.82 1.30
CA LYS A 203 14.18 -16.22 2.53
C LYS A 203 15.00 -16.55 3.77
N ASN A 204 15.37 -17.82 3.95
CA ASN A 204 16.16 -18.26 5.11
C ASN A 204 17.61 -17.76 5.05
N PHE A 205 18.11 -17.43 3.85
CA PHE A 205 19.44 -16.85 3.66
C PHE A 205 19.45 -15.33 3.81
N ALA A 206 18.29 -14.68 3.65
CA ALA A 206 18.15 -13.23 3.72
C ALA A 206 18.44 -12.69 5.12
N GLY A 207 17.99 -13.39 6.15
CA GLY A 207 18.15 -12.96 7.53
C GLY A 207 17.14 -13.61 8.48
N GLU A 208 16.93 -12.98 9.63
CA GLU A 208 15.97 -13.45 10.62
C GLU A 208 14.57 -12.90 10.32
N VAL A 209 13.58 -13.78 10.21
CA VAL A 209 12.17 -13.39 10.01
C VAL A 209 11.58 -13.03 11.37
N LYS A 210 11.28 -11.74 11.58
CA LYS A 210 10.70 -11.23 12.83
C LYS A 210 9.18 -11.36 12.88
N ASP A 211 8.52 -11.24 11.73
CA ASP A 211 7.08 -11.44 11.57
C ASP A 211 6.75 -11.85 10.13
N SER A 212 5.62 -12.52 9.92
CA SER A 212 5.10 -12.86 8.60
C SER A 212 3.58 -12.98 8.62
N PHE A 213 2.93 -12.36 7.63
CA PHE A 213 1.49 -12.30 7.53
C PHE A 213 1.05 -12.17 6.06
N ILE A 214 -0.25 -12.31 5.82
CA ILE A 214 -0.84 -12.06 4.51
C ILE A 214 -1.15 -10.56 4.41
N ASN A 215 -0.58 -9.90 3.41
CA ASN A 215 -0.88 -8.52 3.08
C ASN A 215 -2.04 -8.44 2.10
N ALA A 216 -2.95 -7.50 2.34
CA ALA A 216 -4.08 -7.23 1.46
C ALA A 216 -3.64 -6.79 0.05
N GLY A 217 -2.73 -5.82 -0.08
CA GLY A 217 -2.28 -5.32 -1.38
C GLY A 217 -3.34 -4.47 -2.09
N SER A 218 -3.60 -4.76 -3.37
CA SER A 218 -4.50 -3.98 -4.23
C SER A 218 -6.00 -4.12 -3.94
N PHE A 219 -6.39 -5.10 -3.12
CA PHE A 219 -7.80 -5.39 -2.84
C PHE A 219 -8.01 -5.88 -1.40
N MET A 220 -8.94 -5.28 -0.68
CA MET A 220 -9.43 -5.76 0.62
C MET A 220 -10.89 -5.41 0.83
N VAL A 221 -11.55 -6.17 1.70
CA VAL A 221 -12.89 -5.85 2.19
C VAL A 221 -12.84 -5.75 3.71
N LEU A 222 -13.40 -4.66 4.23
CA LEU A 222 -13.49 -4.42 5.67
C LEU A 222 -14.93 -4.49 6.12
N ASN A 223 -15.16 -5.20 7.23
CA ASN A 223 -16.42 -5.14 7.92
C ASN A 223 -16.53 -3.76 8.60
N ARG A 224 -17.70 -3.11 8.51
CA ARG A 224 -17.92 -1.83 9.18
C ARG A 224 -17.55 -1.85 10.66
N ARG A 225 -17.73 -2.98 11.36
CA ARG A 225 -17.45 -3.10 12.80
C ARG A 225 -15.99 -2.82 13.18
N VAL A 226 -15.05 -2.95 12.23
CA VAL A 226 -13.62 -2.70 12.49
C VAL A 226 -13.15 -1.33 11.99
N ILE A 227 -14.04 -0.56 11.36
CA ILE A 227 -13.73 0.78 10.85
C ILE A 227 -14.04 1.81 11.94
N ASN A 228 -13.04 2.12 12.77
CA ASN A 228 -13.13 3.10 13.85
C ASN A 228 -12.33 4.36 13.49
N GLY A 229 -12.95 5.28 12.75
CA GLY A 229 -12.30 6.49 12.25
C GLY A 229 -11.51 6.24 10.97
N LYS A 230 -10.21 6.57 10.97
CA LYS A 230 -9.33 6.39 9.81
C LYS A 230 -8.90 4.93 9.69
N VAL A 231 -9.09 4.33 8.52
CA VAL A 231 -8.69 2.95 8.21
C VAL A 231 -7.17 2.85 8.09
N PHE A 232 -6.58 3.77 7.34
CA PHE A 232 -5.14 3.84 7.12
C PHE A 232 -4.49 4.96 7.92
N ASP A 233 -3.25 4.73 8.36
CA ASP A 233 -2.41 5.79 8.92
C ASP A 233 -1.91 6.70 7.79
N GLU A 234 -2.40 7.93 7.77
CA GLU A 234 -2.12 8.94 6.72
C GLU A 234 -0.70 9.50 6.76
N THR A 235 0.12 9.06 7.72
CA THR A 235 1.56 9.33 7.72
C THR A 235 2.25 8.53 6.61
N PHE A 236 1.78 7.33 6.29
CA PHE A 236 2.21 6.63 5.08
C PHE A 236 1.77 7.41 3.85
N ILE A 237 2.67 7.54 2.87
CA ILE A 237 2.39 8.33 1.66
C ILE A 237 1.78 7.46 0.56
N ASN A 238 2.41 6.32 0.26
CA ASN A 238 2.00 5.43 -0.81
C ASN A 238 2.71 4.08 -0.66
N GLY A 239 2.01 3.12 -0.06
CA GLY A 239 2.50 1.83 0.36
C GLY A 239 2.82 1.79 1.86
N TYR A 240 2.69 0.59 2.42
CA TYR A 240 2.86 0.21 3.83
C TYR A 240 1.65 0.49 4.73
N GLU A 241 0.70 1.34 4.31
CA GLU A 241 -0.60 1.47 4.99
C GLU A 241 -1.39 0.16 5.02
N ASP A 242 -1.41 -0.56 3.89
CA ASP A 242 -2.02 -1.87 3.71
C ASP A 242 -1.27 -2.96 4.49
N VAL A 243 0.06 -2.91 4.49
CA VAL A 243 0.93 -3.80 5.25
C VAL A 243 0.64 -3.66 6.75
N TYR A 244 0.62 -2.43 7.26
CA TYR A 244 0.40 -2.16 8.68
C TYR A 244 -1.02 -2.54 9.11
N LEU A 245 -2.04 -2.26 8.28
CA LEU A 245 -3.41 -2.69 8.55
C LEU A 245 -3.52 -4.23 8.56
N SER A 246 -2.95 -4.90 7.56
CA SER A 246 -3.00 -6.36 7.45
C SER A 246 -2.33 -7.05 8.63
N MET A 247 -1.21 -6.50 9.11
CA MET A 247 -0.54 -6.97 10.32
C MET A 247 -1.44 -6.87 11.55
N LYS A 248 -2.17 -5.76 11.73
CA LYS A 248 -3.13 -5.58 12.84
C LYS A 248 -4.33 -6.51 12.73
N MET A 249 -4.80 -6.76 11.51
CA MET A 249 -6.00 -7.56 11.23
C MET A 249 -5.73 -9.08 11.15
N ARG A 250 -4.48 -9.54 11.31
CA ARG A 250 -4.09 -10.95 11.10
C ARG A 250 -4.86 -12.01 11.88
N ASN A 251 -5.42 -11.64 13.03
CA ASN A 251 -6.23 -12.56 13.85
C ASN A 251 -7.74 -12.44 13.57
N ASP A 252 -8.17 -11.42 12.83
CA ASP A 252 -9.56 -11.15 12.46
C ASP A 252 -9.69 -11.00 10.93
N MET A 253 -9.01 -11.90 10.21
CA MET A 253 -9.06 -11.98 8.76
C MET A 253 -9.48 -13.36 8.25
N GLU A 254 -10.00 -13.42 7.04
CA GLU A 254 -10.09 -14.65 6.24
C GLU A 254 -9.90 -14.39 4.75
N ILE A 255 -9.61 -15.46 4.01
CA ILE A 255 -9.52 -15.48 2.56
C ILE A 255 -10.75 -16.21 2.03
N VAL A 256 -11.55 -15.54 1.21
CA VAL A 256 -12.75 -16.11 0.58
C VAL A 256 -12.44 -16.62 -0.83
N ASN A 257 -13.32 -17.46 -1.38
CA ASN A 257 -13.12 -18.03 -2.71
C ASN A 257 -13.55 -17.06 -3.84
N PHE A 258 -13.23 -15.78 -3.72
CA PHE A 258 -13.47 -14.75 -4.74
C PHE A 258 -12.18 -14.44 -5.51
N ARG A 259 -12.22 -14.41 -6.84
CA ARG A 259 -11.06 -14.10 -7.69
C ARG A 259 -11.21 -12.73 -8.35
N ILE A 260 -10.13 -12.00 -8.32
CA ILE A 260 -9.88 -10.76 -9.06
C ILE A 260 -8.42 -10.82 -9.53
N ASP A 261 -8.08 -10.10 -10.60
CA ASP A 261 -6.70 -9.97 -11.10
C ASP A 261 -6.28 -8.49 -11.09
N GLU A 262 -5.01 -8.21 -11.37
CA GLU A 262 -4.48 -6.86 -11.28
C GLU A 262 -3.21 -6.64 -12.12
N GLU A 263 -3.08 -5.45 -12.69
CA GLU A 263 -1.86 -5.03 -13.40
C GLU A 263 -0.84 -4.45 -12.42
N ARG A 264 0.18 -5.23 -12.06
CA ARG A 264 1.20 -4.77 -11.11
C ARG A 264 1.98 -3.54 -11.59
N GLY A 265 1.82 -2.42 -10.91
CA GLY A 265 2.60 -1.20 -11.13
C GLY A 265 2.13 -0.37 -12.32
N ALA A 266 0.92 -0.63 -12.79
CA ALA A 266 0.35 0.03 -13.96
C ALA A 266 0.03 1.50 -13.69
N SER A 267 -0.45 1.85 -12.48
CA SER A 267 -0.81 3.22 -12.11
C SER A 267 0.37 4.07 -11.60
N LEU A 268 1.42 3.43 -11.04
CA LEU A 268 2.53 4.12 -10.36
C LEU A 268 3.92 3.86 -10.95
N GLY A 269 4.02 3.01 -11.98
CA GLY A 269 5.28 2.53 -12.54
C GLY A 269 6.05 1.59 -11.61
N PHE A 270 7.19 1.08 -12.11
CA PHE A 270 8.06 0.15 -11.37
C PHE A 270 9.55 0.58 -11.40
N GLY A 271 9.82 1.86 -11.66
CA GLY A 271 11.17 2.41 -11.76
C GLY A 271 11.85 2.64 -10.40
N LYS A 272 13.15 2.94 -10.42
CA LYS A 272 13.95 3.20 -9.20
C LYS A 272 13.37 4.34 -8.36
N LEU A 273 12.91 5.42 -9.01
CA LEU A 273 12.35 6.60 -8.36
C LEU A 273 11.20 6.23 -7.39
N ARG A 274 10.34 5.29 -7.78
CA ARG A 274 9.26 4.79 -6.93
C ARG A 274 9.81 4.25 -5.61
N PHE A 275 10.82 3.39 -5.66
CA PHE A 275 11.40 2.79 -4.45
C PHE A 275 12.23 3.78 -3.63
N TYR A 276 12.87 4.76 -4.28
CA TYR A 276 13.46 5.91 -3.59
C TYR A 276 12.41 6.75 -2.88
N ARG A 277 11.18 6.86 -3.37
CA ARG A 277 10.08 7.54 -2.66
C ARG A 277 9.46 6.65 -1.59
N SER A 278 9.37 5.33 -1.79
CA SER A 278 8.75 4.41 -0.83
C SER A 278 9.56 4.17 0.44
N PHE A 279 10.89 4.39 0.43
CA PHE A 279 11.73 4.06 1.59
C PHE A 279 11.42 4.90 2.84
N VAL A 280 10.81 6.10 2.71
CA VAL A 280 10.28 6.84 3.88
C VAL A 280 9.17 6.08 4.61
N ASN A 281 8.38 5.28 3.90
CA ASN A 281 7.34 4.44 4.50
C ASN A 281 7.95 3.27 5.28
N GLU A 282 9.05 2.67 4.79
CA GLU A 282 9.80 1.64 5.52
C GLU A 282 10.39 2.21 6.83
N ILE A 283 10.92 3.44 6.79
CA ILE A 283 11.40 4.15 7.99
C ILE A 283 10.28 4.34 9.00
N TYR A 284 9.11 4.81 8.55
CA TYR A 284 7.97 5.03 9.44
C TYR A 284 7.41 3.72 10.01
N LEU A 285 7.30 2.66 9.21
CA LEU A 285 6.90 1.35 9.72
C LEU A 285 7.87 0.87 10.81
N ASN A 286 9.19 0.96 10.57
CA ASN A 286 10.18 0.57 11.57
C ASN A 286 10.12 1.44 12.84
N TYR A 287 9.78 2.72 12.73
CA TYR A 287 9.51 3.57 13.88
C TYR A 287 8.28 3.10 14.69
N LEU A 288 7.21 2.66 14.03
CA LEU A 288 6.02 2.13 14.71
C LEU A 288 6.28 0.80 15.41
N LEU A 289 7.16 -0.04 14.86
CA LEU A 289 7.40 -1.39 15.36
C LEU A 289 8.55 -1.49 16.37
N TRP A 290 9.61 -0.70 16.15
CA TRP A 290 10.89 -0.86 16.85
C TRP A 290 11.46 0.45 17.42
N GLY A 291 10.73 1.54 17.23
CA GLY A 291 11.17 2.92 17.44
C GLY A 291 11.12 3.39 18.87
#